data_AF-A0A7S2I3F6-F1
#
_entry.id   AF-A0A7S2I3F6-F1
#
_cell.length_a   1.000
_cell.length_b   1.000
_cell.length_c   1.000
_cell.angle_alpha   90.00
_cell.angle_beta   90.00
_cell.angle_gamma   90.00
#
_symmetry.space_group_name_H-M   'P 1'
#
loop_
_entity.id
_entity.type
_entity.pdbx_description
1 polymer ?
#
loop_
_entity_poly.entity_id
_entity_poly.type
_entity_poly.pdbx_seq_one_letter_code
_entity_poly.pdbx_strand_id
1 'polypeptide(L)'
;AQLDATLLDGELVVDSLTSAKRAQPGDDAPATKMRFLAYDACHVAGKPCCDEPINVRLMRLRRDVLGPRYALSVEKPESFADDPFTVEQKDFFDLRQLPHIFSRVQSAPPGSSILYAYNDPLRPLSHGNDGIIFTPVRDPYRPYTCPALLKWKPSNMNSVDFKLMTKWRRKDGLPKAQPRFVLCVSENGLHQMYTWITFSEEDFERFASDAKRDSRILECVYDPDWQTVEYDPNDSRENTWDFPRVKQGGWRFERIREDKKMANDIRVVKSVESSVRDGVTAPELLSTLRIPATASELGAFAPQAEGHGGAALSAQPQQPPAPVAPTSASVPAPQNE
;
A
#
# COMPACT_ATOMS: atom_id res chain seq x y z
N ALA A 1 -8.80 42.26 10.38
CA ALA A 1 -9.39 41.49 11.50
C ALA A 1 -8.24 40.91 12.31
N GLN A 2 -8.25 41.04 13.64
CA GLN A 2 -7.26 40.38 14.48
C GLN A 2 -7.52 38.87 14.42
N LEU A 3 -6.53 38.08 14.00
CA LEU A 3 -6.59 36.61 13.95
C LEU A 3 -6.39 35.99 15.36
N ASP A 4 -6.40 36.82 16.40
CA ASP A 4 -6.21 36.42 17.80
C ASP A 4 -7.16 35.27 18.17
N ALA A 5 -6.63 34.32 18.94
CA ALA A 5 -7.34 33.13 19.37
C ALA A 5 -8.00 32.37 18.20
N THR A 6 -7.21 31.99 17.20
CA THR A 6 -7.66 31.11 16.10
C THR A 6 -6.96 29.75 16.20
N LEU A 7 -7.74 28.67 16.15
CA LEU A 7 -7.28 27.28 16.18
C LEU A 7 -7.90 26.51 15.02
N LEU A 8 -7.05 26.08 14.09
CA LEU A 8 -7.39 25.31 12.90
C LEU A 8 -6.85 23.89 13.02
N ASP A 9 -7.52 22.96 12.34
CA ASP A 9 -7.07 21.58 12.18
C ASP A 9 -6.74 21.33 10.71
N GLY A 10 -5.63 20.65 10.44
CA GLY A 10 -5.08 20.55 9.09
C GLY A 10 -3.85 19.65 8.99
N GLU A 11 -3.41 19.49 7.75
CA GLU A 11 -2.27 18.65 7.38
C GLU A 11 -1.22 19.48 6.63
N LEU A 12 0.05 19.37 7.02
CA LEU A 12 1.15 19.97 6.27
C LEU A 12 1.66 18.97 5.24
N VAL A 13 1.51 19.31 3.95
CA VAL A 13 1.96 18.48 2.83
C VAL A 13 3.17 19.12 2.14
N VAL A 14 4.03 18.27 1.58
CA VAL A 14 5.15 18.67 0.74
C VAL A 14 4.86 18.23 -0.69
N ASP A 15 4.63 19.22 -1.55
CA ASP A 15 4.40 18.98 -2.97
C ASP A 15 5.73 19.01 -3.71
N SER A 16 5.96 17.98 -4.53
CA SER A 16 7.05 18.00 -5.50
C SER A 16 6.66 18.88 -6.68
N LEU A 17 7.42 19.94 -6.97
CA LEU A 17 7.24 20.70 -8.20
C LEU A 17 7.96 19.94 -9.30
N THR A 18 7.23 19.14 -10.08
CA THR A 18 7.78 18.55 -11.29
C THR A 18 8.05 19.68 -12.28
N SER A 19 9.29 20.15 -12.39
CA SER A 19 9.75 20.77 -13.62
C SER A 19 9.64 19.68 -14.69
N ALA A 20 8.78 19.85 -15.69
CA ALA A 20 8.61 18.91 -16.81
C ALA A 20 9.85 18.78 -17.72
N LYS A 21 11.05 19.14 -17.23
CA LYS A 21 12.33 18.87 -17.87
C LYS A 21 12.98 17.72 -17.11
N ARG A 22 13.28 16.64 -17.83
CA ARG A 22 14.15 15.56 -17.36
C ARG A 22 15.33 16.17 -16.60
N ALA A 23 15.39 15.94 -15.29
CA ALA A 23 16.52 16.34 -14.47
C ALA A 23 17.78 15.76 -15.12
N GLN A 24 18.69 16.63 -15.54
CA GLN A 24 20.01 16.20 -15.99
C GLN A 24 20.80 15.79 -14.75
N PRO A 25 21.76 14.85 -14.86
CA PRO A 25 22.64 14.53 -13.74
C PRO A 25 23.44 15.79 -13.36
N GLY A 26 23.10 16.39 -12.21
CA GLY A 26 23.70 17.63 -11.72
C GLY A 26 22.71 18.77 -11.42
N ASP A 27 21.42 18.63 -11.71
CA ASP A 27 20.42 19.61 -11.28
C ASP A 27 20.18 19.56 -9.77
N ASP A 28 19.97 20.73 -9.16
CA ASP A 28 19.58 20.88 -7.76
C ASP A 28 18.34 20.02 -7.41
N ALA A 29 18.21 19.65 -6.13
CA ALA A 29 17.04 18.91 -5.64
C ALA A 29 15.75 19.57 -6.14
N PRO A 30 14.73 18.78 -6.56
CA PRO A 30 13.50 19.32 -7.13
C PRO A 30 12.89 20.33 -6.17
N ALA A 31 12.49 21.49 -6.70
CA ALA A 31 11.87 22.52 -5.89
C ALA A 31 10.63 21.92 -5.20
N THR A 32 10.51 22.14 -3.89
CA THR A 32 9.37 21.67 -3.11
C THR A 32 8.55 22.86 -2.64
N LYS A 33 7.24 22.66 -2.53
CA LYS A 33 6.33 23.66 -1.95
C LYS A 33 5.60 23.03 -0.77
N MET A 34 5.69 23.68 0.40
CA MET A 34 4.93 23.26 1.57
C MET A 34 3.56 23.95 1.58
N ARG A 35 2.52 23.17 1.86
CA ARG A 35 1.15 23.67 2.01
C ARG A 35 0.51 23.13 3.28
N PHE A 36 -0.07 24.01 4.09
CA PHE A 36 -0.95 23.63 5.18
C PHE A 36 -2.39 23.57 4.66
N LEU A 37 -2.91 22.36 4.51
CA LEU A 37 -4.28 22.07 4.08
C LEU A 37 -5.18 21.98 5.31
N ALA A 38 -5.82 23.10 5.65
CA ALA A 38 -6.79 23.17 6.74
C ALA A 38 -8.09 22.46 6.34
N TYR A 39 -8.50 21.47 7.12
CA TYR A 39 -9.72 20.70 6.88
C TYR A 39 -10.78 20.87 7.97
N ASP A 40 -10.47 21.54 9.09
CA ASP A 40 -11.47 21.92 10.10
C ASP A 40 -11.04 23.18 10.88
N ALA A 41 -11.96 23.72 11.70
CA ALA A 41 -11.71 24.85 12.58
C ALA A 41 -12.45 24.69 13.92
N CYS A 42 -11.71 24.88 15.02
CA CYS A 42 -12.23 24.75 16.38
C CYS A 42 -12.59 26.11 16.99
N HIS A 43 -11.82 27.13 16.65
CA HIS A 43 -11.95 28.48 17.17
C HIS A 43 -11.46 29.47 16.12
N VAL A 44 -12.20 30.55 15.84
CA VAL A 44 -11.83 31.53 14.83
C VAL A 44 -12.11 32.93 15.34
N ALA A 45 -11.06 33.78 15.36
CA ALA A 45 -11.15 35.18 15.81
C ALA A 45 -11.84 35.35 17.17
N GLY A 46 -11.40 34.59 18.17
CA GLY A 46 -11.95 34.63 19.53
C GLY A 46 -13.36 34.05 19.70
N LYS A 47 -13.91 33.38 18.68
CA LYS A 47 -15.20 32.69 18.77
C LYS A 47 -15.04 31.18 18.60
N PRO A 48 -15.53 30.36 19.56
CA PRO A 48 -15.55 28.91 19.38
C PRO A 48 -16.51 28.52 18.24
N CYS A 49 -16.19 27.44 17.56
CA CYS A 49 -17.06 26.83 16.55
C CYS A 49 -17.09 25.30 16.61
N CYS A 50 -16.51 24.65 17.63
CA CYS A 50 -16.55 23.19 17.75
C CYS A 50 -17.97 22.60 17.73
N ASP A 51 -18.96 23.27 18.34
CA ASP A 51 -20.34 22.75 18.39
C ASP A 51 -21.15 23.00 17.12
N GLU A 52 -20.57 23.71 16.16
CA GLU A 52 -21.20 24.01 14.87
C GLU A 52 -20.99 22.85 13.88
N PRO A 53 -21.88 22.64 12.90
CA PRO A 53 -21.67 21.67 11.84
C PRO A 53 -20.50 22.07 10.92
N ILE A 54 -19.89 21.10 10.23
CA ILE A 54 -18.62 21.31 9.49
C ILE A 54 -18.71 22.43 8.45
N ASN A 55 -19.85 22.59 7.78
CA ASN A 55 -20.04 23.65 6.80
C ASN A 55 -19.91 25.06 7.43
N VAL A 56 -20.35 25.24 8.68
CA VAL A 56 -20.20 26.50 9.41
C VAL A 56 -18.76 26.68 9.87
N ARG A 57 -18.11 25.62 10.36
CA ARG A 57 -16.68 25.65 10.76
C ARG A 57 -15.77 26.03 9.58
N LEU A 58 -15.98 25.40 8.43
CA LEU A 58 -15.27 25.70 7.17
C LEU A 58 -15.62 27.09 6.61
N MET A 59 -16.88 27.54 6.74
CA MET A 59 -17.26 28.90 6.35
C MET A 59 -16.49 29.95 7.16
N ARG A 60 -16.34 29.75 8.48
CA ARG A 60 -15.56 30.66 9.34
C ARG A 60 -14.08 30.65 8.95
N LEU A 61 -13.47 29.48 8.74
CA LEU A 61 -12.11 29.36 8.20
C LEU A 61 -11.96 30.17 6.90
N ARG A 62 -12.86 29.97 5.94
CA ARG A 62 -12.80 30.66 4.65
C ARG A 62 -13.00 32.17 4.78
N ARG A 63 -14.03 32.61 5.50
CA ARG A 63 -14.43 34.01 5.59
C ARG A 63 -13.46 34.83 6.45
N ASP A 64 -13.04 34.31 7.60
CA ASP A 64 -12.36 35.08 8.64
C ASP A 64 -10.85 34.87 8.65
N VAL A 65 -10.35 33.79 8.03
CA VAL A 65 -8.91 33.51 7.93
C VAL A 65 -8.43 33.64 6.49
N LEU A 66 -8.99 32.85 5.56
CA LEU A 66 -8.49 32.79 4.18
C LEU A 66 -8.86 34.04 3.37
N GLY A 67 -10.07 34.59 3.56
CA GLY A 67 -10.54 35.79 2.88
C GLY A 67 -9.62 37.00 3.12
N PRO A 68 -9.32 37.36 4.38
CA PRO A 68 -8.40 38.45 4.69
C PRO A 68 -6.98 38.20 4.18
N ARG A 69 -6.48 36.95 4.27
CA ARG A 69 -5.17 36.59 3.71
C ARG A 69 -5.14 36.77 2.20
N TYR A 70 -6.18 36.34 1.49
CA TYR A 70 -6.30 36.50 0.04
C TYR A 70 -6.33 37.98 -0.35
N ALA A 71 -7.17 38.79 0.31
CA ALA A 71 -7.24 40.23 0.07
C ALA A 71 -5.85 40.89 0.24
N LEU A 72 -5.15 40.56 1.32
CA LEU A 72 -3.79 41.05 1.55
C LEU A 72 -2.81 40.55 0.48
N SER A 73 -2.95 39.32 -0.01
CA SER A 73 -2.05 38.78 -1.03
C SER A 73 -2.21 39.47 -2.39
N VAL A 74 -3.40 40.01 -2.67
CA VAL A 74 -3.67 40.79 -3.88
C VAL A 74 -3.14 42.22 -3.73
N GLU A 75 -3.32 42.84 -2.56
CA GLU A 75 -2.89 44.22 -2.30
C GLU A 75 -1.37 44.34 -2.07
N LYS A 76 -0.78 43.38 -1.37
CA LYS A 76 0.63 43.37 -0.93
C LYS A 76 1.22 41.95 -0.97
N PRO A 77 1.51 41.42 -2.17
CA PRO A 77 2.02 40.05 -2.35
C PRO A 77 3.28 39.74 -1.53
N GLU A 78 4.14 40.74 -1.31
CA GLU A 78 5.37 40.65 -0.52
C GLU A 78 5.13 40.29 0.96
N SER A 79 3.91 40.50 1.47
CA SER A 79 3.54 40.20 2.86
C SER A 79 3.69 38.72 3.22
N PHE A 80 3.78 37.85 2.23
CA PHE A 80 3.91 36.39 2.40
C PHE A 80 5.19 35.83 1.76
N ALA A 81 6.14 36.69 1.38
CA ALA A 81 7.38 36.24 0.71
C ALA A 81 8.21 35.30 1.60
N ASP A 82 8.17 35.51 2.91
CA ASP A 82 8.91 34.73 3.91
C ASP A 82 8.04 33.64 4.58
N ASP A 83 6.80 33.43 4.12
CA ASP A 83 5.94 32.39 4.69
C ASP A 83 6.56 30.99 4.42
N PRO A 84 6.78 30.15 5.45
CA PRO A 84 7.39 28.84 5.26
C PRO A 84 6.49 27.85 4.50
N PHE A 85 5.18 28.14 4.42
CA PHE A 85 4.20 27.35 3.70
C PHE A 85 2.98 28.21 3.33
N THR A 86 2.24 27.80 2.29
CA THR A 86 0.96 28.43 1.98
C THR A 86 -0.17 27.78 2.76
N VAL A 87 -1.19 28.56 3.14
CA VAL A 87 -2.38 28.06 3.86
C VAL A 87 -3.54 27.97 2.89
N GLU A 88 -4.16 26.80 2.79
CA GLU A 88 -5.29 26.52 1.90
C GLU A 88 -6.36 25.73 2.64
N GLN A 89 -7.63 25.83 2.19
CA GLN A 89 -8.68 24.94 2.66
C GLN A 89 -8.63 23.63 1.85
N LYS A 90 -8.66 22.48 2.53
CA LYS A 90 -8.80 21.17 1.87
C LYS A 90 -10.17 21.08 1.19
N ASP A 91 -10.19 20.49 0.00
CA ASP A 91 -11.45 20.30 -0.73
C ASP A 91 -12.29 19.20 -0.09
N PHE A 92 -13.60 19.40 -0.11
CA PHE A 92 -14.60 18.44 0.33
C PHE A 92 -15.53 18.16 -0.84
N PHE A 93 -15.90 16.89 -0.97
CA PHE A 93 -16.75 16.40 -2.05
C PHE A 93 -17.99 15.75 -1.45
N ASP A 94 -19.11 15.83 -2.17
CA ASP A 94 -20.30 15.07 -1.81
C ASP A 94 -20.03 13.56 -1.98
N LEU A 95 -20.63 12.72 -1.14
CA LEU A 95 -20.46 11.27 -1.22
C LEU A 95 -20.72 10.73 -2.64
N ARG A 96 -21.68 11.30 -3.37
CA ARG A 96 -22.02 10.87 -4.73
C ARG A 96 -20.91 11.11 -5.75
N GLN A 97 -19.91 11.93 -5.41
CA GLN A 97 -18.75 12.21 -6.25
C GLN A 97 -17.62 11.19 -6.04
N LEU A 98 -17.79 10.19 -5.16
CA LEU A 98 -16.77 9.17 -4.91
C LEU A 98 -16.28 8.46 -6.20
N PRO A 99 -17.13 8.12 -7.19
CA PRO A 99 -16.65 7.57 -8.47
C PRO A 99 -15.78 8.56 -9.24
N HIS A 100 -16.10 9.86 -9.18
CA HIS A 100 -15.25 10.87 -9.80
C HIS A 100 -13.88 10.92 -9.13
N ILE A 101 -13.84 10.93 -7.80
CA ILE A 101 -12.58 10.96 -7.03
C ILE A 101 -11.74 9.73 -7.36
N PHE A 102 -12.32 8.53 -7.32
CA PHE A 102 -11.63 7.28 -7.65
C PHE A 102 -11.06 7.30 -9.07
N SER A 103 -11.80 7.81 -10.05
CA SER A 103 -11.32 7.93 -11.44
C SER A 103 -10.07 8.82 -11.59
N ARG A 104 -9.79 9.71 -10.63
CA ARG A 104 -8.59 10.56 -10.61
C ARG A 104 -7.41 9.91 -9.91
N VAL A 105 -7.61 8.84 -9.17
CA VAL A 105 -6.54 8.12 -8.48
C VAL A 105 -5.85 7.17 -9.47
N GLN A 106 -4.55 7.35 -9.64
CA GLN A 106 -3.72 6.55 -10.53
C GLN A 106 -2.55 5.95 -9.74
N SER A 107 -2.15 4.73 -10.09
CA SER A 107 -0.93 4.12 -9.56
C SER A 107 0.27 4.98 -9.92
N ALA A 108 1.11 5.27 -8.95
CA ALA A 108 2.34 5.99 -9.17
C ALA A 108 3.33 5.13 -9.99
N PRO A 109 4.26 5.74 -10.73
CA PRO A 109 5.29 5.01 -11.46
C PRO A 109 6.14 4.12 -10.52
N PRO A 110 6.64 2.96 -10.98
CA PRO A 110 7.54 2.12 -10.20
C PRO A 110 8.74 2.90 -9.64
N GLY A 111 9.06 2.68 -8.36
CA GLY A 111 10.14 3.40 -7.66
C GLY A 111 9.73 4.73 -7.03
N SER A 112 8.47 5.15 -7.16
CA SER A 112 7.92 6.30 -6.44
C SER A 112 7.86 6.05 -4.93
N SER A 113 7.96 7.13 -4.14
CA SER A 113 7.78 7.07 -2.68
C SER A 113 6.32 6.94 -2.24
N ILE A 114 5.37 7.09 -3.17
CA ILE A 114 3.93 7.03 -2.98
C ILE A 114 3.37 5.91 -3.86
N LEU A 115 2.30 5.25 -3.40
CA LEU A 115 1.63 4.21 -4.20
C LEU A 115 0.62 4.80 -5.18
N TYR A 116 -0.11 5.84 -4.76
CA TYR A 116 -1.11 6.50 -5.57
C TYR A 116 -0.91 8.00 -5.65
N ALA A 117 -1.19 8.54 -6.83
CA ALA A 117 -1.28 9.97 -7.10
C ALA A 117 -2.73 10.34 -7.42
N TYR A 118 -3.20 11.48 -6.89
CA TYR A 118 -4.48 12.06 -7.25
C TYR A 118 -4.29 13.08 -8.37
N ASN A 119 -4.69 12.70 -9.58
CA ASN A 119 -4.44 13.45 -10.81
C ASN A 119 -5.72 14.16 -11.30
N ASP A 120 -6.06 15.26 -10.63
CA ASP A 120 -7.11 16.17 -11.06
C ASP A 120 -6.49 17.37 -11.83
N PRO A 121 -6.82 17.57 -13.11
CA PRO A 121 -6.29 18.71 -13.88
C PRO A 121 -6.59 20.08 -13.27
N LEU A 122 -7.67 20.20 -12.49
CA LEU A 122 -8.05 21.44 -11.81
C LEU A 122 -7.36 21.59 -10.44
N ARG A 123 -6.92 20.48 -9.86
CA ARG A 123 -6.31 20.39 -8.52
C ARG A 123 -5.17 19.36 -8.54
N PRO A 124 -4.04 19.66 -9.20
CA PRO A 124 -2.91 18.75 -9.19
C PRO A 124 -2.41 18.60 -7.76
N LEU A 125 -2.52 17.40 -7.20
CA LEU A 125 -1.91 17.05 -5.93
C LEU A 125 -0.62 16.29 -6.27
N SER A 126 0.53 16.85 -5.88
CA SER A 126 1.83 16.18 -6.05
C SER A 126 2.36 15.58 -4.75
N HIS A 127 1.50 15.44 -3.75
CA HIS A 127 1.70 14.63 -2.56
C HIS A 127 0.94 13.29 -2.68
N GLY A 128 1.33 12.32 -1.85
CA GLY A 128 0.73 10.99 -1.85
C GLY A 128 -0.73 10.99 -1.45
N ASN A 129 -1.52 10.13 -2.08
CA ASN A 129 -2.87 9.80 -1.64
C ASN A 129 -2.89 8.42 -0.96
N ASP A 130 -3.51 8.32 0.22
CA ASP A 130 -3.57 7.08 0.98
C ASP A 130 -4.98 6.54 1.27
N GLY A 131 -5.97 7.05 0.54
CA GLY A 131 -7.37 6.67 0.70
C GLY A 131 -8.29 7.89 0.81
N ILE A 132 -9.39 7.70 1.56
CA ILE A 132 -10.49 8.66 1.72
C ILE A 132 -10.78 8.87 3.21
N ILE A 133 -11.03 10.13 3.59
CA ILE A 133 -11.55 10.49 4.91
C ILE A 133 -13.02 10.88 4.76
N PHE A 134 -13.90 10.20 5.50
CA PHE A 134 -15.31 10.53 5.61
C PHE A 134 -15.55 11.34 6.88
N THR A 135 -15.86 12.62 6.69
CA THR A 135 -16.09 13.54 7.80
C THR A 135 -17.58 13.73 8.04
N PRO A 136 -18.08 13.58 9.29
CA PRO A 136 -19.49 13.78 9.58
C PRO A 136 -19.89 15.25 9.40
N VAL A 137 -21.02 15.47 8.72
CA VAL A 137 -21.45 16.83 8.34
C VAL A 137 -22.06 17.60 9.52
N ARG A 138 -22.86 16.93 10.33
CA ARG A 138 -23.66 17.55 11.40
C ARG A 138 -23.00 17.45 12.77
N ASP A 139 -22.11 16.49 12.94
CA ASP A 139 -21.53 16.21 14.24
C ASP A 139 -20.59 17.35 14.65
N PRO A 140 -20.60 17.71 15.94
CA PRO A 140 -19.70 18.72 16.45
C PRO A 140 -18.27 18.18 16.47
N TYR A 141 -17.29 19.08 16.35
CA TYR A 141 -15.89 18.75 16.56
C TYR A 141 -15.68 18.34 18.03
N ARG A 142 -14.98 17.21 18.22
CA ARG A 142 -14.62 16.69 19.54
C ARG A 142 -13.15 16.32 19.54
N PRO A 143 -12.41 16.64 20.63
CA PRO A 143 -11.05 16.16 20.77
C PRO A 143 -11.03 14.63 20.90
N TYR A 144 -9.89 14.02 20.58
CA TYR A 144 -9.65 12.57 20.64
C TYR A 144 -10.45 11.78 19.59
N THR A 145 -10.68 10.49 19.87
CA THR A 145 -11.33 9.58 18.93
C THR A 145 -12.78 9.99 18.66
N CYS A 146 -13.08 10.25 17.38
CA CYS A 146 -14.43 10.44 16.88
C CYS A 146 -14.86 9.18 16.09
N PRO A 147 -15.79 8.36 16.61
CA PRO A 147 -16.23 7.14 15.90
C PRO A 147 -16.91 7.39 14.56
N ALA A 148 -17.45 8.61 14.35
CA ALA A 148 -18.11 9.00 13.10
C ALA A 148 -17.13 9.51 12.03
N LEU A 149 -15.88 9.85 12.41
CA LEU A 149 -14.83 10.21 11.47
C LEU A 149 -14.16 8.94 10.97
N LEU A 150 -14.47 8.54 9.73
CA LEU A 150 -14.00 7.27 9.17
C LEU A 150 -12.85 7.50 8.19
N LYS A 151 -11.88 6.59 8.20
CA LYS A 151 -10.85 6.50 7.17
C LYS A 151 -11.05 5.21 6.39
N TRP A 152 -11.11 5.33 5.07
CA TRP A 152 -11.06 4.20 4.17
C TRP A 152 -9.71 4.19 3.47
N LYS A 153 -9.05 3.04 3.45
CA LYS A 153 -7.82 2.82 2.70
C LYS A 153 -8.03 1.62 1.78
N PRO A 154 -7.54 1.68 0.53
CA PRO A 154 -7.49 0.49 -0.30
C PRO A 154 -6.64 -0.57 0.41
N SER A 155 -7.05 -1.84 0.29
CA SER A 155 -6.40 -2.98 0.97
C SER A 155 -4.89 -3.01 0.72
N ASN A 156 -4.49 -2.65 -0.49
CA ASN A 156 -3.10 -2.66 -0.90
C ASN A 156 -2.23 -1.52 -0.34
N MET A 157 -2.81 -0.61 0.44
CA MET A 157 -2.06 0.39 1.23
C MET A 157 -1.88 0.01 2.68
N ASN A 158 -2.45 -1.11 3.11
CA ASN A 158 -2.15 -1.69 4.40
C ASN A 158 -0.93 -2.60 4.25
N SER A 159 0.24 -1.96 4.14
CA SER A 159 1.51 -2.66 4.05
C SER A 159 2.10 -2.95 5.42
N VAL A 160 2.95 -3.97 5.46
CA VAL A 160 3.73 -4.36 6.62
C VAL A 160 5.17 -4.54 6.20
N ASP A 161 6.07 -4.03 7.02
CA ASP A 161 7.51 -4.18 6.84
C ASP A 161 8.00 -5.47 7.51
N PHE A 162 8.50 -6.41 6.72
CA PHE A 162 9.07 -7.67 7.18
C PHE A 162 10.57 -7.70 6.97
N LYS A 163 11.30 -8.44 7.80
CA LYS A 163 12.68 -8.78 7.51
C LYS A 163 12.73 -10.03 6.63
N LEU A 164 13.49 -10.00 5.55
CA LEU A 164 13.72 -11.18 4.73
C LEU A 164 14.73 -12.12 5.39
N MET A 165 14.46 -13.43 5.34
CA MET A 165 15.36 -14.48 5.77
C MET A 165 15.44 -15.58 4.71
N THR A 166 16.66 -15.99 4.38
CA THR A 166 16.91 -17.11 3.47
C THR A 166 16.97 -18.43 4.24
N LYS A 167 16.26 -19.42 3.72
CA LYS A 167 16.39 -20.83 4.07
C LYS A 167 16.91 -21.59 2.88
N TRP A 168 17.87 -22.50 3.10
CA TRP A 168 18.56 -23.19 2.02
C TRP A 168 18.09 -24.63 1.92
N ARG A 169 17.49 -24.96 0.78
CA ARG A 169 17.18 -26.34 0.41
C ARG A 169 18.45 -27.00 -0.12
N ARG A 170 18.88 -28.09 0.53
CA ARG A 170 19.92 -28.99 0.04
C ARG A 170 19.24 -30.27 -0.44
N LYS A 171 19.39 -30.61 -1.72
CA LYS A 171 18.91 -31.87 -2.29
C LYS A 171 20.08 -32.60 -2.92
N ASP A 172 20.14 -33.90 -2.67
CA ASP A 172 21.15 -34.77 -3.28
C ASP A 172 21.02 -34.73 -4.81
N GLY A 173 22.14 -34.52 -5.50
CA GLY A 173 22.19 -34.43 -6.97
C GLY A 173 22.01 -33.02 -7.56
N LEU A 174 21.67 -32.00 -6.77
CA LEU A 174 21.75 -30.61 -7.24
C LEU A 174 23.15 -30.02 -6.99
N PRO A 175 23.77 -29.35 -7.98
CA PRO A 175 25.11 -28.79 -7.83
C PRO A 175 25.17 -27.60 -6.85
N LYS A 176 24.05 -26.94 -6.56
CA LYS A 176 23.95 -25.80 -5.63
C LYS A 176 22.68 -25.88 -4.79
N ALA A 177 22.79 -25.49 -3.52
CA ALA A 177 21.63 -25.29 -2.66
C ALA A 177 20.74 -24.19 -3.22
N GLN A 178 19.42 -24.38 -3.17
CA GLN A 178 18.46 -23.42 -3.67
C GLN A 178 17.89 -22.57 -2.53
N PRO A 179 17.79 -21.24 -2.68
CA PRO A 179 17.21 -20.39 -1.66
C PRO A 179 15.69 -20.53 -1.64
N ARG A 180 15.13 -20.41 -0.44
CA ARG A 180 13.72 -20.19 -0.13
C ARG A 180 13.64 -19.03 0.85
N PHE A 181 12.53 -18.32 0.84
CA PHE A 181 12.43 -17.02 1.50
C PHE A 181 11.31 -17.00 2.53
N VAL A 182 11.64 -16.45 3.68
CA VAL A 182 10.74 -16.32 4.83
C VAL A 182 10.69 -14.87 5.25
N LEU A 183 9.49 -14.41 5.57
CA LEU A 183 9.25 -13.13 6.20
C LEU A 183 9.33 -13.29 7.71
N CYS A 184 10.07 -12.39 8.33
CA CYS A 184 10.23 -12.30 9.77
C CYS A 184 9.59 -11.02 10.31
N VAL A 185 8.98 -11.14 11.49
CA VAL A 185 8.39 -10.04 12.27
C VAL A 185 9.22 -9.76 13.50
N SER A 186 9.04 -8.58 14.09
CA SER A 186 9.62 -8.26 15.40
C SER A 186 8.69 -8.72 16.52
N GLU A 187 9.21 -9.44 17.51
CA GLU A 187 8.51 -9.73 18.76
C GLU A 187 9.53 -9.62 19.89
N ASN A 188 9.25 -8.76 20.87
CA ASN A 188 10.17 -8.41 21.96
C ASN A 188 11.56 -7.94 21.48
N GLY A 189 11.61 -7.24 20.33
CA GLY A 189 12.85 -6.70 19.76
C GLY A 189 13.71 -7.73 19.00
N LEU A 190 13.23 -8.97 18.88
CA LEU A 190 13.90 -10.03 18.12
C LEU A 190 13.10 -10.39 16.88
N HIS A 191 13.80 -10.71 15.79
CA HIS A 191 13.16 -11.16 14.56
C HIS A 191 12.81 -12.65 14.67
N GLN A 192 11.54 -12.97 14.47
CA GLN A 192 11.03 -14.33 14.43
C GLN A 192 10.42 -14.67 13.08
N MET A 193 10.58 -15.90 12.64
CA MET A 193 9.95 -16.39 11.41
C MET A 193 8.43 -16.32 11.55
N TYR A 194 7.78 -15.79 10.53
CA TYR A 194 6.33 -15.59 10.54
C TYR A 194 5.64 -16.38 9.44
N THR A 195 6.03 -16.17 8.18
CA THR A 195 5.42 -16.87 7.03
C THR A 195 6.39 -16.96 5.86
N TRP A 196 6.17 -17.92 4.97
CA TRP A 196 6.86 -17.98 3.69
C TRP A 196 6.39 -16.85 2.77
N ILE A 197 7.25 -16.42 1.86
CA ILE A 197 6.90 -15.51 0.77
C ILE A 197 7.16 -16.18 -0.58
N THR A 198 6.21 -16.00 -1.49
CA THR A 198 6.34 -16.39 -2.90
C THR A 198 6.50 -15.12 -3.72
N PHE A 199 7.65 -15.01 -4.39
CA PHE A 199 7.99 -13.91 -5.26
C PHE A 199 7.54 -14.16 -6.70
N SER A 200 7.46 -13.10 -7.50
CA SER A 200 7.52 -13.20 -8.96
C SER A 200 8.84 -13.87 -9.38
N GLU A 201 8.93 -14.39 -10.62
CA GLU A 201 10.18 -14.97 -11.12
C GLU A 201 11.33 -13.95 -11.12
N GLU A 202 11.05 -12.72 -11.55
CA GLU A 202 12.02 -11.62 -11.56
C GLU A 202 12.52 -11.29 -10.15
N ASP A 203 11.61 -11.10 -9.18
CA ASP A 203 12.01 -10.79 -7.80
C ASP A 203 12.71 -11.98 -7.14
N PHE A 204 12.32 -13.20 -7.46
CA PHE A 204 13.01 -14.39 -6.96
C PHE A 204 14.47 -14.40 -7.43
N GLU A 205 14.74 -14.19 -8.72
CA GLU A 205 16.10 -14.13 -9.26
C GLU A 205 16.91 -12.97 -8.67
N ARG A 206 16.25 -11.81 -8.52
CA ARG A 206 16.82 -10.63 -7.85
C ARG A 206 17.27 -10.95 -6.43
N PHE A 207 16.40 -11.52 -5.60
CA PHE A 207 16.75 -11.83 -4.22
C PHE A 207 17.67 -13.04 -4.11
N ALA A 208 17.60 -14.02 -5.02
CA ALA A 208 18.52 -15.16 -5.05
C ALA A 208 19.97 -14.73 -5.30
N SER A 209 20.18 -13.71 -6.15
CA SER A 209 21.49 -13.16 -6.49
C SER A 209 22.01 -12.13 -5.48
N ASP A 210 21.15 -11.62 -4.60
CA ASP A 210 21.49 -10.55 -3.68
C ASP A 210 22.20 -11.01 -2.41
N ALA A 211 23.49 -10.69 -2.28
CA ALA A 211 24.31 -11.04 -1.12
C ALA A 211 23.83 -10.42 0.21
N LYS A 212 23.06 -9.32 0.17
CA LYS A 212 22.55 -8.60 1.36
C LYS A 212 21.11 -8.93 1.72
N ARG A 213 20.44 -9.82 0.98
CA ARG A 213 19.00 -10.12 1.14
C ARG A 213 18.54 -10.35 2.59
N ASP A 214 19.30 -11.07 3.42
CA ASP A 214 18.94 -11.37 4.82
C ASP A 214 19.02 -10.14 5.75
N SER A 215 19.56 -9.02 5.27
CA SER A 215 19.57 -7.74 5.98
C SER A 215 18.46 -6.80 5.52
N ARG A 216 17.71 -7.15 4.48
CA ARG A 216 16.68 -6.28 3.91
C ARG A 216 15.39 -6.33 4.69
N ILE A 217 14.82 -5.15 4.85
CA ILE A 217 13.42 -4.97 5.22
C ILE A 217 12.62 -4.80 3.94
N LEU A 218 11.58 -5.59 3.78
CA LEU A 218 10.67 -5.57 2.65
C LEU A 218 9.33 -5.01 3.12
N GLU A 219 8.81 -4.04 2.39
CA GLU A 219 7.41 -3.68 2.51
C GLU A 219 6.60 -4.67 1.68
N CYS A 220 5.60 -5.27 2.31
CA CYS A 220 4.73 -6.25 1.70
C CYS A 220 3.27 -5.90 1.96
N VAL A 221 2.41 -6.35 1.06
CA VAL A 221 0.96 -6.13 1.11
C VAL A 221 0.27 -7.48 1.15
N TYR A 222 -0.77 -7.61 1.96
CA TYR A 222 -1.53 -8.86 2.00
C TYR A 222 -2.50 -8.92 0.82
N ASP A 223 -2.45 -10.02 0.09
CA ASP A 223 -3.31 -10.30 -1.06
C ASP A 223 -4.02 -11.65 -0.80
N PRO A 224 -5.37 -11.66 -0.69
CA PRO A 224 -6.15 -12.86 -0.40
C PRO A 224 -6.16 -13.87 -1.56
N ASP A 225 -5.88 -13.43 -2.79
CA ASP A 225 -5.87 -14.27 -3.98
C ASP A 225 -4.46 -14.76 -4.34
N TRP A 226 -3.42 -14.24 -3.66
CA TRP A 226 -2.04 -14.68 -3.85
C TRP A 226 -1.83 -16.14 -3.48
N GLN A 227 -0.97 -16.84 -4.22
CA GLN A 227 -0.59 -18.21 -3.92
C GLN A 227 0.74 -18.24 -3.18
N THR A 228 0.71 -18.62 -1.91
CA THR A 228 1.90 -18.79 -1.07
C THR A 228 2.34 -20.24 -1.06
N VAL A 229 3.56 -20.48 -1.52
CA VAL A 229 4.25 -21.77 -1.41
C VAL A 229 4.88 -21.89 -0.02
N GLU A 230 4.34 -22.80 0.80
CA GLU A 230 4.80 -23.09 2.15
C GLU A 230 5.61 -24.40 2.19
N TYR A 231 6.69 -24.37 2.97
CA TYR A 231 7.57 -25.52 3.19
C TYR A 231 7.57 -25.87 4.68
N ASP A 232 7.60 -27.17 5.02
CA ASP A 232 7.69 -27.61 6.40
C ASP A 232 9.16 -27.94 6.75
N PRO A 233 9.86 -27.10 7.54
CA PRO A 233 11.24 -27.38 7.92
C PRO A 233 11.36 -28.51 8.95
N ASN A 234 10.27 -28.93 9.58
CA ASN A 234 10.25 -29.93 10.65
C ASN A 234 9.65 -31.27 10.21
N ASP A 235 9.23 -31.42 8.95
CA ASP A 235 8.75 -32.72 8.47
C ASP A 235 9.95 -33.67 8.30
N SER A 236 10.21 -34.45 9.35
CA SER A 236 11.25 -35.48 9.39
C SER A 236 11.13 -36.54 8.29
N ARG A 237 9.96 -36.64 7.62
CA ARG A 237 9.74 -37.53 6.49
C ARG A 237 10.23 -36.94 5.16
N GLU A 238 10.47 -35.63 5.10
CA GLU A 238 10.73 -34.91 3.84
C GLU A 238 11.65 -33.69 4.00
N ASN A 239 12.90 -33.95 4.41
CA ASN A 239 13.91 -32.90 4.61
C ASN A 239 14.40 -32.22 3.30
N THR A 240 13.85 -32.61 2.15
CA THR A 240 14.23 -32.12 0.82
C THR A 240 13.32 -31.02 0.28
N TRP A 241 12.18 -30.74 0.94
CA TRP A 241 11.21 -29.69 0.55
C TRP A 241 10.76 -29.81 -0.90
N ASP A 242 10.53 -31.04 -1.36
CA ASP A 242 10.21 -31.37 -2.75
C ASP A 242 8.72 -31.26 -3.05
N PHE A 243 7.86 -31.40 -2.05
CA PHE A 243 6.41 -31.34 -2.15
C PHE A 243 5.86 -30.18 -1.30
N PRO A 244 6.07 -28.92 -1.72
CA PRO A 244 5.54 -27.79 -0.99
C PRO A 244 4.02 -27.77 -1.01
N ARG A 245 3.43 -27.15 0.01
CA ARG A 245 2.00 -26.86 0.04
C ARG A 245 1.76 -25.50 -0.58
N VAL A 246 0.65 -25.36 -1.31
CA VAL A 246 0.19 -24.06 -1.78
C VAL A 246 -0.99 -23.64 -0.92
N LYS A 247 -0.87 -22.46 -0.34
CA LYS A 247 -1.90 -21.80 0.45
C LYS A 247 -2.42 -20.59 -0.31
N GLN A 248 -3.74 -20.44 -0.37
CA GLN A 248 -4.38 -19.22 -0.86
C GLN A 248 -4.28 -18.11 0.19
N GLY A 249 -3.99 -16.90 -0.28
CA GLY A 249 -3.66 -15.75 0.54
C GLY A 249 -2.18 -15.68 0.88
N GLY A 250 -1.61 -14.49 0.83
CA GLY A 250 -0.18 -14.30 1.05
C GLY A 250 0.25 -12.85 1.14
N TRP A 251 1.50 -12.67 1.56
CA TRP A 251 2.16 -11.37 1.51
C TRP A 251 2.91 -11.23 0.19
N ARG A 252 2.52 -10.24 -0.61
CA ARG A 252 3.16 -9.87 -1.87
C ARG A 252 4.20 -8.78 -1.63
N PHE A 253 5.35 -8.90 -2.28
CA PHE A 253 6.41 -7.91 -2.22
C PHE A 253 6.04 -6.62 -2.97
N GLU A 254 6.30 -5.48 -2.33
CA GLU A 254 6.15 -4.16 -2.96
C GLU A 254 7.52 -3.50 -3.19
N ARG A 255 8.29 -3.29 -2.12
CA ARG A 255 9.58 -2.59 -2.21
C ARG A 255 10.52 -2.92 -1.06
N ILE A 256 11.78 -2.55 -1.25
CA ILE A 256 12.80 -2.61 -0.20
C ILE A 256 12.76 -1.31 0.61
N ARG A 257 12.79 -1.43 1.93
CA ARG A 257 12.84 -0.32 2.89
C ARG A 257 14.26 -0.05 3.33
N GLU A 258 14.96 0.81 2.58
CA GLU A 258 16.34 1.19 2.91
C GLU A 258 16.45 2.05 4.18
N ASP A 259 15.35 2.72 4.55
CA ASP A 259 15.22 3.53 5.77
C ASP A 259 15.07 2.70 7.05
N LYS A 260 14.82 1.39 6.94
CA LYS A 260 14.49 0.53 8.08
C LYS A 260 15.52 -0.57 8.33
N LYS A 261 15.74 -0.85 9.62
CA LYS A 261 16.60 -1.95 10.10
C LYS A 261 15.83 -3.03 10.85
N MET A 262 14.54 -2.80 11.12
CA MET A 262 13.70 -3.67 11.93
C MET A 262 12.35 -3.85 11.26
N ALA A 263 11.84 -5.09 11.30
CA ALA A 263 10.48 -5.41 10.87
C ALA A 263 9.44 -4.80 11.81
N ASN A 264 8.19 -4.72 11.38
CA ASN A 264 7.10 -4.35 12.27
C ASN A 264 6.87 -5.40 13.37
N ASP A 265 6.32 -4.92 14.50
CA ASP A 265 5.91 -5.77 15.61
C ASP A 265 4.76 -6.70 15.18
N ILE A 266 4.76 -7.95 15.65
CA ILE A 266 3.72 -8.95 15.34
C ILE A 266 2.29 -8.43 15.57
N ARG A 267 2.07 -7.53 16.54
CA ARG A 267 0.74 -6.92 16.79
C ARG A 267 0.29 -6.03 15.63
N VAL A 268 1.22 -5.31 15.01
CA VAL A 268 0.94 -4.49 13.81
C VAL A 268 0.54 -5.41 12.66
N VAL A 269 1.29 -6.51 12.47
CA VAL A 269 1.01 -7.48 11.40
C VAL A 269 -0.39 -8.08 11.56
N LYS A 270 -0.73 -8.57 12.76
CA LYS A 270 -2.07 -9.12 13.07
C LYS A 270 -3.18 -8.08 12.90
N SER A 271 -2.92 -6.84 13.30
CA SER A 271 -3.86 -5.73 13.12
C SER A 271 -4.12 -5.46 11.63
N VAL A 272 -3.09 -5.51 10.79
CA VAL A 272 -3.22 -5.33 9.35
C VAL A 272 -3.95 -6.52 8.73
N GLU A 273 -3.61 -7.77 9.07
CA GLU A 273 -4.32 -8.95 8.57
C GLU A 273 -5.83 -8.91 8.90
N SER A 274 -6.18 -8.48 10.13
CA SER A 274 -7.59 -8.27 10.48
C SER A 274 -8.21 -7.17 9.62
N SER A 275 -7.52 -6.05 9.45
CA SER A 275 -8.02 -4.90 8.67
C SER A 275 -8.20 -5.23 7.19
N VAL A 276 -7.38 -6.13 6.63
CA VAL A 276 -7.52 -6.59 5.24
C VAL A 276 -8.68 -7.57 5.12
N ARG A 277 -8.85 -8.48 6.09
CA ARG A 277 -9.98 -9.42 6.11
C ARG A 277 -11.33 -8.70 6.28
N ASP A 278 -11.37 -7.71 7.15
CA ASP A 278 -12.54 -6.87 7.40
C ASP A 278 -12.59 -5.65 6.45
N GLY A 279 -11.67 -5.60 5.49
CA GLY A 279 -11.51 -4.51 4.56
C GLY A 279 -12.69 -4.40 3.60
N VAL A 280 -13.11 -3.18 3.31
CA VAL A 280 -14.14 -2.90 2.31
C VAL A 280 -13.43 -2.47 1.03
N THR A 281 -13.62 -3.20 -0.07
CA THR A 281 -13.06 -2.79 -1.37
C THR A 281 -13.78 -1.55 -1.93
N ALA A 282 -13.20 -0.86 -2.92
CA ALA A 282 -13.87 0.29 -3.55
C ALA A 282 -15.25 -0.06 -4.17
N PRO A 283 -15.42 -1.19 -4.88
CA PRO A 283 -16.74 -1.65 -5.34
C PRO A 283 -17.73 -1.91 -4.19
N GLU A 284 -17.31 -2.58 -3.12
CA GLU A 284 -18.17 -2.87 -1.97
C GLU A 284 -18.58 -1.60 -1.22
N LEU A 285 -17.66 -0.64 -1.10
CA LEU A 285 -17.93 0.66 -0.49
C LEU A 285 -19.01 1.42 -1.27
N LEU A 286 -18.87 1.51 -2.60
CA LEU A 286 -19.85 2.16 -3.47
C LEU A 286 -21.21 1.44 -3.42
N SER A 287 -21.20 0.11 -3.44
CA SER A 287 -22.42 -0.71 -3.28
C SER A 287 -23.12 -0.44 -1.94
N THR A 288 -22.37 -0.41 -0.84
CA THR A 288 -22.87 -0.10 0.51
C THR A 288 -23.51 1.29 0.57
N LEU A 289 -22.88 2.26 -0.09
CA LEU A 289 -23.38 3.64 -0.18
C LEU A 289 -24.49 3.83 -1.23
N ARG A 290 -24.82 2.78 -2.00
CA ARG A 290 -25.78 2.81 -3.12
C ARG A 290 -25.42 3.84 -4.18
N ILE A 291 -24.14 3.99 -4.45
CA ILE A 291 -23.61 4.88 -5.48
C ILE A 291 -23.23 4.02 -6.69
N PRO A 292 -23.87 4.21 -7.86
CA PRO A 292 -23.50 3.48 -9.06
C PRO A 292 -22.13 3.97 -9.57
N ALA A 293 -21.32 3.03 -10.06
CA ALA A 293 -20.06 3.33 -10.74
C ALA A 293 -19.76 2.27 -11.79
N THR A 294 -19.12 2.69 -12.87
CA THR A 294 -18.53 1.83 -13.90
C THR A 294 -17.11 1.41 -13.51
N ALA A 295 -16.57 0.37 -14.16
CA ALA A 295 -15.20 -0.08 -13.91
C ALA A 295 -14.15 1.02 -14.15
N SER A 296 -14.34 1.87 -15.17
CA SER A 296 -13.44 3.01 -15.44
C SER A 296 -13.48 4.08 -14.35
N GLU A 297 -14.60 4.23 -13.65
CA GLU A 297 -14.74 5.20 -12.56
C GLU A 297 -14.11 4.72 -11.26
N LEU A 298 -13.69 3.44 -11.17
CA LEU A 298 -12.92 2.94 -10.03
C LEU A 298 -11.44 3.33 -10.09
N GLY A 299 -10.96 3.84 -11.23
CA GLY A 299 -9.56 4.24 -11.42
C GLY A 299 -8.59 3.11 -11.06
N ALA A 300 -7.59 3.41 -10.24
CA ALA A 300 -6.61 2.44 -9.75
C ALA A 300 -7.20 1.34 -8.83
N PHE A 301 -8.46 1.49 -8.39
CA PHE A 301 -9.13 0.53 -7.50
C PHE A 301 -10.06 -0.44 -8.24
N ALA A 302 -9.99 -0.49 -9.58
CA ALA A 302 -10.78 -1.45 -10.36
C ALA A 302 -10.26 -2.89 -10.16
N PRO A 303 -11.13 -3.92 -10.06
CA PRO A 303 -10.73 -5.31 -9.81
C PRO A 303 -9.75 -5.91 -10.84
N GLN A 304 -9.64 -5.32 -12.04
CA GLN A 304 -8.73 -5.76 -13.10
C GLN A 304 -7.52 -4.82 -13.30
N ALA A 305 -7.50 -3.64 -12.67
CA ALA A 305 -6.31 -2.78 -12.66
C ALA A 305 -5.19 -3.35 -11.76
N GLU A 306 -5.56 -4.29 -10.88
CA GLU A 306 -4.63 -5.09 -10.06
C GLU A 306 -3.98 -6.25 -10.84
N GLY A 307 -4.25 -6.37 -12.15
CA GLY A 307 -3.62 -7.35 -13.04
C GLY A 307 -2.16 -7.04 -13.37
N HIS A 308 -1.26 -7.22 -12.41
CA HIS A 308 0.17 -7.31 -12.69
C HIS A 308 0.64 -8.75 -12.48
N GLY A 309 0.73 -9.50 -13.59
CA GLY A 309 1.55 -10.71 -13.67
C GLY A 309 1.11 -11.89 -12.80
N GLY A 310 -0.18 -12.21 -12.78
CA GLY A 310 -0.63 -13.51 -12.31
C GLY A 310 -0.06 -14.60 -13.22
N ALA A 311 1.05 -15.20 -12.81
CA ALA A 311 1.55 -16.43 -13.41
C ALA A 311 0.49 -17.51 -13.17
N ALA A 312 -0.34 -17.76 -14.19
CA ALA A 312 -1.04 -19.01 -14.29
C ALA A 312 0.05 -20.10 -14.35
N LEU A 313 0.29 -20.77 -13.22
CA LEU A 313 0.98 -22.06 -13.24
C LEU A 313 0.11 -22.97 -14.10
N SER A 314 0.51 -23.10 -15.38
CA SER A 314 -0.10 -24.05 -16.30
C SER A 314 0.04 -25.45 -15.69
N ALA A 315 -1.06 -25.97 -15.15
CA ALA A 315 -1.18 -27.38 -14.87
C ALA A 315 -1.12 -28.08 -16.23
N GLN A 316 0.04 -28.63 -16.57
CA GLN A 316 0.13 -29.56 -17.69
C GLN A 316 -0.84 -30.71 -17.42
N PRO A 317 -1.68 -31.10 -18.40
CA PRO A 317 -2.50 -32.31 -18.27
C PRO A 317 -1.56 -33.50 -18.06
N GLN A 318 -1.68 -34.18 -16.92
CA GLN A 318 -1.01 -35.46 -16.71
C GLN A 318 -1.46 -36.43 -17.82
N GLN A 319 -0.53 -36.81 -18.70
CA GLN A 319 -0.73 -37.97 -19.55
C GLN A 319 -0.81 -39.21 -18.66
N PRO A 320 -1.79 -40.11 -18.86
CA PRO A 320 -1.83 -41.37 -18.14
C PRO A 320 -0.57 -42.19 -18.46
N PRO A 321 -0.01 -42.94 -17.49
CA PRO A 321 1.19 -43.73 -17.71
C PRO A 321 0.96 -44.78 -18.80
N ALA A 322 1.96 -44.93 -19.68
CA ALA A 322 1.96 -45.93 -20.74
C ALA A 322 1.83 -47.36 -20.16
N PRO A 323 1.11 -48.28 -20.82
CA PRO A 323 0.97 -49.64 -20.37
C PRO A 323 2.32 -50.36 -20.40
N VAL A 324 2.65 -51.01 -19.29
CA VAL A 324 3.85 -51.85 -19.13
C VAL A 324 3.72 -53.06 -20.06
N ALA A 325 4.63 -53.19 -21.02
CA ALA A 325 4.73 -54.38 -21.86
C ALA A 325 5.23 -55.59 -21.04
N PRO A 326 4.72 -56.80 -21.28
CA PRO A 326 5.06 -57.97 -20.48
C PRO A 326 6.51 -58.39 -20.73
N THR A 327 7.27 -58.53 -19.65
CA THR A 327 8.61 -59.12 -19.61
C THR A 327 8.54 -60.59 -20.01
N SER A 328 9.14 -60.92 -21.17
CA SER A 328 9.39 -62.29 -21.59
C SER A 328 10.44 -62.93 -20.67
N ALA A 329 10.01 -63.89 -19.86
CA ALA A 329 10.89 -64.76 -19.10
C ALA A 329 11.64 -65.72 -20.06
N SER A 330 12.96 -65.63 -20.09
CA SER A 330 13.83 -66.61 -20.75
C SER A 330 14.05 -67.81 -19.81
N VAL A 331 13.49 -68.96 -20.20
CA VAL A 331 13.74 -70.27 -19.60
C VAL A 331 15.08 -70.82 -20.15
N PRO A 332 16.00 -71.35 -19.32
CA PRO A 332 17.15 -72.09 -19.82
C PRO A 332 16.73 -73.52 -20.20
N ALA A 333 17.11 -73.97 -21.41
CA ALA A 333 16.94 -75.34 -21.86
C ALA A 333 17.98 -76.29 -21.20
N PRO A 334 17.65 -77.58 -21.02
CA PRO A 334 18.53 -78.54 -20.38
C PRO A 334 19.55 -79.11 -21.37
N GLN A 335 20.77 -79.38 -20.90
CA GLN A 335 21.71 -80.25 -21.60
C GLN A 335 21.83 -81.57 -20.82
N ASN A 336 21.36 -82.64 -21.44
CA ASN A 336 21.69 -84.03 -21.13
C ASN A 336 22.72 -84.49 -22.18
N GLU A 337 23.92 -84.84 -21.75
CA GLU A 337 24.59 -86.15 -21.90
C GLU A 337 25.94 -86.14 -21.18
#